data_AF-A0A381WBZ4-F1
#
_entry.id   AF-A0A381WBZ4-F1
#
_cell.length_a   1.000
_cell.length_b   1.000
_cell.length_c   1.000
_cell.angle_alpha   90.00
_cell.angle_beta   90.00
_cell.angle_gamma   90.00
#
_symmetry.space_group_name_H-M   'P 1'
#
loop_
_entity.id
_entity.type
_entity.pdbx_description
1 polymer ?
#
loop_
_entity_poly.entity_id
_entity_poly.type
_entity_poly.pdbx_seq_one_letter_code
_entity_poly.pdbx_strand_id
1 'polypeptide(L)'
;MKKKLLKKDYIKIYTYMLKIRRFEERASQLYGMGHIGGFCHLYIGQEAVVVGVLMTIKNNDSVVTTYRDHGHMIARGLDPKRIMAELTGKSNGYSGGKGGSMHMFSKENNFYGGHGIVGAQVPIGTGIAFTLKYKNQKNICRTYIGDGAMNNGQVFEAFNLAA
;
A
#
# COMPACT_ATOMS: atom_id res chain seq x y z
N MET A 1 -17.01 16.00 -14.28
CA MET A 1 -16.50 17.35 -13.97
C MET A 1 -15.10 17.25 -13.36
N LYS A 2 -14.07 17.86 -13.96
CA LYS A 2 -12.73 17.94 -13.35
C LYS A 2 -12.80 18.89 -12.16
N LYS A 3 -12.67 18.37 -10.93
CA LYS A 3 -12.60 19.19 -9.73
C LYS A 3 -11.29 19.99 -9.78
N LYS A 4 -11.39 21.33 -9.79
CA LYS A 4 -10.20 22.19 -9.70
C LYS A 4 -9.63 22.10 -8.28
N LEU A 5 -8.35 21.77 -8.18
CA LEU A 5 -7.66 21.73 -6.89
C LEU A 5 -7.43 23.14 -6.37
N LEU A 6 -7.59 23.32 -5.06
CA LEU A 6 -7.32 24.57 -4.36
C LEU A 6 -5.90 24.53 -3.76
N LYS A 7 -5.35 25.70 -3.40
CA LYS A 7 -4.03 25.81 -2.74
C LYS A 7 -3.88 24.84 -1.55
N LYS A 8 -4.94 24.70 -0.73
CA LYS A 8 -4.96 23.77 0.41
C LYS A 8 -4.79 22.30 0.01
N ASP A 9 -5.30 21.90 -1.16
CA ASP A 9 -5.20 20.53 -1.65
C ASP A 9 -3.76 20.24 -2.08
N TYR A 10 -3.09 21.18 -2.76
CA TYR A 10 -1.68 21.07 -3.12
C TYR A 10 -0.77 20.97 -1.89
N ILE A 11 -1.01 21.82 -0.88
CA ILE A 11 -0.26 21.76 0.39
C ILE A 11 -0.46 20.38 1.05
N LYS A 12 -1.70 19.87 1.09
CA LYS A 12 -1.99 18.54 1.62
C LYS A 12 -1.24 17.43 0.86
N ILE A 13 -1.32 17.41 -0.47
CA ILE A 13 -0.62 16.42 -1.30
C ILE A 13 0.89 16.48 -1.03
N TYR A 14 1.49 17.66 -1.08
CA TYR A 14 2.92 17.84 -0.81
C TYR A 14 3.31 17.36 0.59
N THR A 15 2.49 17.68 1.60
CA THR A 15 2.72 17.27 2.98
C THR A 15 2.73 15.75 3.12
N TYR A 16 1.80 15.05 2.46
CA TYR A 16 1.77 13.58 2.47
C TYR A 16 2.96 12.97 1.73
N MET A 17 3.35 13.50 0.57
CA MET A 17 4.53 13.01 -0.14
C MET A 17 5.80 13.19 0.69
N LEU A 18 5.97 14.35 1.33
CA LEU A 18 7.12 14.62 2.20
C LEU A 18 7.10 13.71 3.44
N LYS A 19 5.92 13.46 4.02
CA LYS A 19 5.77 12.56 5.17
C LYS A 19 6.22 11.14 4.83
N ILE A 20 5.83 10.63 3.66
CA ILE A 20 6.28 9.33 3.15
C ILE A 20 7.80 9.36 2.96
N ARG A 21 8.34 10.33 2.21
CA ARG A 21 9.79 10.45 1.99
C ARG A 21 10.59 10.41 3.29
N ARG A 22 10.20 11.20 4.29
CA ARG A 22 10.88 11.25 5.59
C ARG A 22 10.77 9.95 6.39
N PHE A 23 9.63 9.28 6.31
CA PHE A 23 9.46 7.97 6.92
C PHE A 23 10.39 6.94 6.27
N GLU A 24 10.43 6.90 4.94
CA GLU A 24 11.24 5.96 4.17
C GLU A 24 12.74 6.19 4.35
N GLU A 25 13.19 7.45 4.40
CA GLU A 25 14.58 7.80 4.74
C GLU A 25 14.96 7.28 6.13
N ARG A 26 14.04 7.38 7.10
CA ARG A 26 14.28 6.85 8.44
C ARG A 26 14.28 5.32 8.46
N ALA A 27 13.40 4.67 7.71
CA ALA A 27 13.39 3.22 7.55
C ALA A 27 14.72 2.74 6.92
N SER A 28 15.21 3.44 5.90
CA SER A 28 16.51 3.16 5.28
C SER A 28 17.67 3.23 6.27
N GLN A 29 17.72 4.26 7.12
CA GLN A 29 18.74 4.38 8.16
C GLN A 29 18.67 3.21 9.16
N LEU A 30 17.47 2.89 9.66
CA LEU A 30 17.30 1.81 10.62
C LEU A 30 17.62 0.44 10.02
N TYR A 31 17.33 0.24 8.74
CA TYR A 31 17.74 -0.95 8.00
C TYR A 31 19.26 -1.06 7.90
N GLY A 32 19.95 0.04 7.54
CA GLY A 32 21.42 0.08 7.51
C GLY A 32 22.08 -0.15 8.89
N MET A 33 21.37 0.17 9.97
CA MET A 33 21.79 -0.12 11.35
C MET A 33 21.44 -1.55 11.82
N GLY A 34 20.78 -2.36 10.99
CA GLY A 34 20.37 -3.72 11.34
C GLY A 34 19.15 -3.81 12.26
N HIS A 35 18.37 -2.74 12.42
CA HIS A 35 17.16 -2.74 13.25
C HIS A 35 15.91 -3.26 12.54
N ILE A 36 15.96 -3.43 11.22
CA ILE A 36 14.88 -4.00 10.40
C ILE A 36 15.39 -5.33 9.84
N GLY A 37 14.70 -6.43 10.19
CA GLY A 37 15.04 -7.76 9.69
C GLY A 37 14.47 -8.03 8.29
N GLY A 38 15.09 -8.94 7.55
CA GLY A 38 14.69 -9.29 6.18
C GLY A 38 15.05 -8.19 5.18
N PHE A 39 14.28 -8.06 4.09
CA PHE A 39 14.52 -7.05 3.06
C PHE A 39 13.66 -5.81 3.25
N CYS A 40 14.28 -4.63 3.31
CA CYS A 40 13.58 -3.35 3.39
C CYS A 40 13.34 -2.74 1.99
N HIS A 41 12.08 -2.67 1.58
CA HIS A 41 11.70 -2.19 0.25
C HIS A 41 11.05 -0.82 0.30
N LEU A 42 11.85 0.20 0.00
CA LEU A 42 11.44 1.60 0.14
C LEU A 42 10.49 2.06 -0.97
N TYR A 43 9.61 3.01 -0.66
CA TYR A 43 8.70 3.69 -1.61
C TYR A 43 9.26 5.00 -2.18
N ILE A 44 10.55 5.27 -1.95
CA ILE A 44 11.23 6.50 -2.38
C ILE A 44 11.13 6.69 -3.90
N GLY A 45 10.63 7.85 -4.31
CA GLY A 45 10.48 8.24 -5.72
C GLY A 45 9.11 7.94 -6.32
N GLN A 46 8.24 7.22 -5.61
CA GLN A 46 6.90 6.86 -6.08
C GLN A 46 5.78 7.54 -5.30
N GLU A 47 6.10 8.45 -4.37
CA GLU A 47 5.16 9.03 -3.40
C GLU A 47 3.96 9.73 -4.08
N ALA A 48 4.21 10.37 -5.22
CA ALA A 48 3.16 11.03 -6.00
C ALA A 48 2.09 10.05 -6.50
N VAL A 49 2.48 8.81 -6.85
CA VAL A 49 1.57 7.76 -7.34
C VAL A 49 0.55 7.44 -6.24
N VAL A 50 1.04 7.06 -5.07
CA VAL A 50 0.17 6.60 -3.99
C VAL A 50 -0.66 7.74 -3.40
N VAL A 51 -0.08 8.93 -3.24
CA VAL A 51 -0.82 10.11 -2.74
C VAL A 51 -1.90 10.52 -3.73
N GLY A 52 -1.57 10.62 -5.02
CA GLY A 52 -2.54 10.98 -6.06
C GLY A 52 -3.70 10.00 -6.14
N VAL A 53 -3.40 8.70 -6.14
CA VAL A 53 -4.42 7.65 -6.14
C VAL A 53 -5.24 7.73 -4.86
N LEU A 54 -4.64 7.72 -3.67
CA LEU A 54 -5.39 7.65 -2.41
C LEU A 54 -6.15 8.95 -2.06
N MET A 55 -5.87 10.09 -2.68
CA MET A 55 -6.76 11.26 -2.58
C MET A 55 -8.17 11.03 -3.16
N THR A 56 -8.37 9.96 -3.92
CA THR A 56 -9.66 9.61 -4.53
C THR A 56 -10.35 8.42 -3.87
N ILE A 57 -9.74 7.84 -2.83
CA ILE A 57 -10.24 6.62 -2.20
C ILE A 57 -11.30 6.91 -1.14
N LYS A 58 -12.28 6.01 -0.99
CA LYS A 58 -13.20 6.02 0.16
C LYS A 58 -12.65 5.13 1.27
N ASN A 59 -13.00 5.42 2.52
CA ASN A 59 -12.50 4.68 3.69
C ASN A 59 -12.75 3.16 3.61
N ASN A 60 -13.88 2.76 2.99
CA ASN A 60 -14.28 1.36 2.86
C ASN A 60 -13.74 0.68 1.59
N ASP A 61 -12.97 1.38 0.76
CA ASP A 61 -12.33 0.75 -0.40
C ASP A 61 -11.06 0.01 0.03
N SER A 62 -10.90 -1.18 -0.54
CA SER A 62 -9.75 -2.05 -0.27
C SER A 62 -8.53 -1.63 -1.08
N VAL A 63 -7.35 -1.84 -0.52
CA VAL A 63 -6.08 -1.71 -1.22
C VAL A 63 -5.30 -3.02 -1.09
N VAL A 64 -4.81 -3.52 -2.22
CA VAL A 64 -3.85 -4.62 -2.28
C VAL A 64 -2.64 -4.14 -3.07
N THR A 65 -1.43 -4.38 -2.56
CA THR A 65 -0.18 -3.85 -3.15
C THR A 65 0.98 -4.82 -2.98
N THR A 66 2.08 -4.58 -3.67
CA THR A 66 3.32 -5.37 -3.57
C THR A 66 4.06 -5.12 -2.25
N TYR A 67 5.26 -5.66 -2.12
CA TYR A 67 6.20 -5.46 -1.02
C TYR A 67 6.70 -4.01 -0.81
N ARG A 68 6.29 -3.03 -1.63
CA ARG A 68 6.59 -1.60 -1.44
C ARG A 68 5.37 -0.88 -0.85
N ASP A 69 5.05 -1.18 0.39
CA ASP A 69 3.72 -0.93 0.97
C ASP A 69 3.66 0.16 2.07
N HIS A 70 4.79 0.58 2.65
CA HIS A 70 4.77 1.51 3.80
C HIS A 70 4.13 2.86 3.44
N GLY A 71 4.56 3.44 2.31
CA GLY A 71 3.99 4.66 1.76
C GLY A 71 2.48 4.57 1.50
N HIS A 72 1.96 3.39 1.15
CA HIS A 72 0.53 3.18 0.96
C HIS A 72 -0.25 3.28 2.27
N MET A 73 0.26 2.70 3.35
CA MET A 73 -0.37 2.79 4.65
C MET A 73 -0.37 4.23 5.17
N ILE A 74 0.74 4.96 5.03
CA ILE A 74 0.85 6.37 5.43
C ILE A 74 -0.15 7.23 4.65
N ALA A 75 -0.23 7.05 3.33
CA ALA A 75 -1.16 7.80 2.50
C ALA A 75 -2.63 7.45 2.75
N ARG A 76 -2.93 6.24 3.26
CA ARG A 76 -4.26 5.89 3.80
C ARG A 76 -4.55 6.51 5.17
N GLY A 77 -3.57 7.17 5.78
CA GLY A 77 -3.73 7.84 7.07
C GLY A 77 -3.45 6.96 8.28
N LEU A 78 -2.85 5.78 8.10
CA LEU A 78 -2.44 4.91 9.21
C LEU A 78 -1.26 5.55 9.97
N ASP A 79 -1.15 5.21 11.26
CA ASP A 79 -0.17 5.79 12.16
C ASP A 79 1.25 5.33 11.78
N PRO A 80 2.15 6.24 11.34
CA PRO A 80 3.52 5.90 11.00
C PRO A 80 4.29 5.27 12.17
N LYS A 81 3.93 5.55 13.43
CA LYS A 81 4.59 4.91 14.57
C LYS A 81 4.34 3.41 14.61
N ARG A 82 3.09 2.99 14.33
CA ARG A 82 2.72 1.56 14.24
C ARG A 82 3.32 0.90 13.00
N ILE A 83 3.43 1.62 11.89
CA ILE A 83 4.13 1.14 10.69
C ILE A 83 5.61 0.89 11.01
N MET A 84 6.28 1.84 11.68
CA MET A 84 7.68 1.67 12.12
C MET A 84 7.84 0.55 13.16
N ALA A 85 6.87 0.38 14.05
CA ALA A 85 6.83 -0.75 14.97
C ALA A 85 6.80 -2.09 14.22
N GLU A 86 5.99 -2.20 13.16
CA GLU A 86 5.96 -3.39 12.31
C GLU A 86 7.32 -3.65 11.64
N LEU A 87 7.93 -2.62 11.05
CA LEU A 87 9.26 -2.69 10.43
C LEU A 87 10.34 -3.20 11.39
N THR A 88 10.25 -2.79 12.65
CA THR A 88 11.25 -3.10 13.69
C THR A 88 10.86 -4.32 14.54
N GLY A 89 9.88 -5.12 14.09
CA GLY A 89 9.50 -6.37 14.73
C GLY A 89 8.80 -6.24 16.09
N LYS A 90 8.17 -5.08 16.36
CA LYS A 90 7.50 -4.80 17.64
C LYS A 90 6.03 -5.24 17.61
N SER A 91 5.56 -5.76 18.75
CA SER A 91 4.22 -6.34 18.92
C SER A 91 3.06 -5.37 18.68
N ASN A 92 3.28 -4.06 18.80
CA ASN A 92 2.27 -3.03 18.53
C ASN A 92 2.19 -2.60 17.05
N GLY A 93 2.93 -3.26 16.18
CA GLY A 93 2.78 -3.14 14.72
C GLY A 93 1.40 -3.59 14.23
N TYR A 94 1.07 -3.26 12.99
CA TYR A 94 -0.25 -3.58 12.41
C TYR A 94 -0.51 -5.09 12.22
N SER A 95 0.56 -5.88 12.12
CA SER A 95 0.55 -7.34 12.02
C SER A 95 1.33 -8.00 13.17
N GLY A 96 1.49 -7.26 14.28
CA GLY A 96 2.16 -7.76 15.49
C GLY A 96 3.68 -7.88 15.37
N GLY A 97 4.31 -7.15 14.44
CA GLY A 97 5.75 -7.21 14.21
C GLY A 97 6.23 -8.45 13.44
N LYS A 98 5.30 -9.19 12.83
CA LYS A 98 5.57 -10.45 12.11
C LYS A 98 5.69 -10.26 10.61
N GLY A 99 5.08 -9.20 10.06
CA GLY A 99 5.06 -8.93 8.63
C GLY A 99 6.32 -8.21 8.15
N GLY A 100 6.95 -7.42 9.02
CA GLY A 100 8.15 -6.65 8.69
C GLY A 100 7.92 -5.70 7.50
N SER A 101 8.96 -5.52 6.68
CA SER A 101 8.91 -4.58 5.55
C SER A 101 8.14 -5.07 4.33
N MET A 102 7.95 -6.38 4.15
CA MET A 102 7.39 -6.92 2.90
C MET A 102 5.96 -7.42 3.03
N HIS A 103 5.42 -7.52 4.25
CA HIS A 103 4.13 -8.18 4.52
C HIS A 103 3.22 -7.33 5.43
N MET A 104 3.12 -6.03 5.19
CA MET A 104 2.26 -5.19 6.03
C MET A 104 0.78 -5.43 5.74
N PHE A 105 0.04 -5.81 6.79
CA PHE A 105 -1.37 -6.17 6.66
C PHE A 105 -2.23 -5.50 7.73
N SER A 106 -3.41 -5.00 7.34
CA SER A 106 -4.40 -4.49 8.27
C SER A 106 -5.83 -4.64 7.73
N LYS A 107 -6.50 -5.71 8.18
CA LYS A 107 -7.91 -6.00 7.82
C LYS A 107 -8.86 -4.88 8.24
N GLU A 108 -8.67 -4.32 9.44
CA GLU A 108 -9.48 -3.21 9.98
C GLU A 108 -9.47 -1.98 9.05
N ASN A 109 -8.34 -1.75 8.38
CA ASN A 109 -8.16 -0.61 7.48
C ASN A 109 -8.37 -0.97 6.00
N ASN A 110 -8.94 -2.15 5.70
CA ASN A 110 -9.08 -2.71 4.36
C ASN A 110 -7.77 -2.66 3.55
N PHE A 111 -6.65 -2.91 4.22
CA PHE A 111 -5.31 -2.92 3.64
C PHE A 111 -4.76 -4.35 3.60
N TYR A 112 -4.70 -4.89 2.39
CA TYR A 112 -4.25 -6.25 2.05
C TYR A 112 -2.89 -6.16 1.34
N GLY A 113 -1.97 -5.39 1.91
CA GLY A 113 -0.66 -5.10 1.31
C GLY A 113 0.42 -6.09 1.69
N GLY A 114 1.59 -5.92 1.08
CA GLY A 114 2.77 -6.68 1.42
C GLY A 114 2.83 -8.07 0.80
N HIS A 115 2.75 -8.12 -0.52
CA HIS A 115 2.97 -9.37 -1.26
C HIS A 115 4.40 -9.42 -1.80
N GLY A 116 5.22 -10.30 -1.20
CA GLY A 116 6.60 -10.57 -1.61
C GLY A 116 6.69 -11.36 -2.93
N ILE A 117 5.66 -12.15 -3.25
CA ILE A 117 5.57 -12.88 -4.52
C ILE A 117 5.14 -11.92 -5.62
N VAL A 118 6.00 -11.74 -6.61
CA VAL A 118 5.80 -10.82 -7.73
C VAL A 118 4.54 -11.21 -8.53
N GLY A 119 3.54 -10.32 -8.53
CA GLY A 119 2.28 -10.50 -9.26
C GLY A 119 1.13 -11.10 -8.44
N ALA A 120 1.41 -11.68 -7.26
CA ALA A 120 0.41 -12.36 -6.43
C ALA A 120 -0.73 -11.46 -5.94
N GLN A 121 -0.46 -10.17 -5.78
CA GLN A 121 -1.46 -9.20 -5.34
C GLN A 121 -2.60 -9.00 -6.36
N VAL A 122 -2.38 -9.31 -7.65
CA VAL A 122 -3.38 -9.08 -8.71
C VAL A 122 -4.58 -10.01 -8.59
N PRO A 123 -4.43 -11.34 -8.61
CA PRO A 123 -5.55 -12.26 -8.42
C PRO A 123 -6.23 -12.07 -7.06
N ILE A 124 -5.47 -11.74 -6.00
CA ILE A 124 -6.03 -11.40 -4.68
C ILE A 124 -6.95 -10.17 -4.79
N GLY A 125 -6.50 -9.12 -5.47
CA GLY A 125 -7.29 -7.92 -5.73
C GLY A 125 -8.57 -8.22 -6.50
N THR A 126 -8.48 -9.04 -7.55
CA THR A 126 -9.64 -9.50 -8.32
C THR A 126 -10.64 -10.26 -7.44
N GLY A 127 -10.16 -11.16 -6.57
CA GLY A 127 -11.02 -11.90 -5.63
C GLY A 127 -11.73 -11.00 -4.61
N ILE A 128 -11.03 -9.98 -4.08
CA ILE A 128 -11.64 -8.96 -3.21
C ILE A 128 -12.72 -8.20 -3.98
N ALA A 129 -12.43 -7.73 -5.19
CA ALA A 129 -13.41 -7.01 -6.03
C ALA A 129 -14.63 -7.89 -6.35
N PHE A 130 -14.41 -9.17 -6.67
CA PHE A 130 -15.49 -10.13 -6.89
C PHE A 130 -16.37 -10.30 -5.65
N THR A 131 -15.78 -10.35 -4.46
CA THR A 131 -16.54 -10.41 -3.20
C THR A 131 -17.41 -9.17 -3.00
N LEU A 132 -16.91 -7.98 -3.32
CA LEU A 132 -17.69 -6.73 -3.24
C LEU A 132 -18.88 -6.78 -4.21
N LYS A 133 -18.67 -7.25 -5.44
CA LYS A 133 -19.74 -7.47 -6.44
C LYS A 133 -20.77 -8.48 -5.95
N TYR A 134 -20.32 -9.64 -5.47
CA TYR A 134 -21.18 -10.72 -4.98
C TYR A 134 -22.07 -10.28 -3.81
N LYS A 135 -21.57 -9.38 -2.96
CA LYS A 135 -22.30 -8.80 -1.82
C LYS A 135 -23.08 -7.52 -2.15
N ASN A 136 -23.19 -7.13 -3.42
CA ASN A 136 -23.83 -5.88 -3.87
C ASN A 136 -23.26 -4.61 -3.19
N GLN A 137 -21.97 -4.61 -2.87
CA GLN A 137 -21.29 -3.47 -2.27
C GLN A 137 -20.73 -2.56 -3.38
N LYS A 138 -20.90 -1.24 -3.23
CA LYS A 138 -20.42 -0.24 -4.20
C LYS A 138 -18.97 0.19 -3.99
N ASN A 139 -18.26 -0.48 -3.08
CA ASN A 139 -16.85 -0.24 -2.83
C ASN A 139 -15.98 -0.86 -3.92
N ILE A 140 -14.73 -0.39 -4.01
CA ILE A 140 -13.77 -0.92 -4.97
C ILE A 140 -12.55 -1.53 -4.27
N CYS A 141 -11.86 -2.43 -4.97
CA CYS A 141 -10.52 -2.86 -4.62
C CYS A 141 -9.52 -2.18 -5.54
N ARG A 142 -8.51 -1.53 -4.98
CA ARG A 142 -7.40 -0.95 -5.73
C ARG A 142 -6.20 -1.86 -5.66
N THR A 143 -5.86 -2.41 -6.81
CA THR A 143 -4.73 -3.32 -6.99
C THR A 143 -3.56 -2.58 -7.60
N TYR A 144 -2.44 -2.55 -6.88
CA TYR A 144 -1.18 -2.00 -7.39
C TYR A 144 -0.29 -3.10 -7.93
N ILE A 145 0.39 -2.81 -9.02
CA ILE A 145 1.31 -3.74 -9.68
C ILE A 145 2.47 -2.94 -10.28
N GLY A 146 3.68 -3.49 -10.16
CA GLY A 146 4.86 -2.99 -10.85
C GLY A 146 4.93 -3.53 -12.28
N ASP A 147 5.53 -2.76 -13.16
CA ASP A 147 5.82 -3.12 -14.55
C ASP A 147 6.52 -4.47 -14.69
N GLY A 148 7.53 -4.76 -13.86
CA GLY A 148 8.24 -6.04 -13.87
C GLY A 148 7.35 -7.26 -13.56
N ALA A 149 6.19 -7.07 -12.93
CA ALA A 149 5.25 -8.15 -12.65
C ALA A 149 4.27 -8.41 -13.79
N MET A 150 4.19 -7.54 -14.80
CA MET A 150 3.20 -7.65 -15.88
C MET A 150 3.38 -8.90 -16.75
N ASN A 151 4.58 -9.47 -16.80
CA ASN A 151 4.85 -10.70 -17.57
C ASN A 151 4.48 -11.98 -16.80
N ASN A 152 3.85 -11.88 -15.63
CA ASN A 152 3.45 -13.05 -14.85
C ASN A 152 2.07 -13.57 -15.30
N GLY A 153 1.95 -14.88 -15.56
CA GLY A 153 0.71 -15.51 -16.05
C GLY A 153 -0.52 -15.23 -15.19
N GLN A 154 -0.37 -15.26 -13.85
CA GLN A 154 -1.47 -15.01 -12.91
C GLN A 154 -2.07 -13.59 -13.04
N VAL A 155 -1.29 -12.63 -13.56
CA VAL A 155 -1.75 -11.26 -13.79
C VAL A 155 -2.72 -11.23 -14.97
N PHE A 156 -2.39 -11.93 -16.07
CA PHE A 156 -3.27 -12.02 -17.24
C PHE A 156 -4.54 -12.82 -16.95
N GLU A 157 -4.42 -13.92 -16.20
CA GLU A 157 -5.59 -14.67 -15.71
C GLU A 157 -6.52 -13.77 -14.89
N ALA A 158 -5.95 -12.97 -13.98
CA ALA A 158 -6.71 -12.04 -13.16
C ALA A 158 -7.35 -10.90 -13.96
N PHE A 159 -6.70 -10.42 -15.03
CA PHE A 159 -7.29 -9.44 -15.95
C PHE A 159 -8.47 -10.04 -16.73
N ASN A 160 -8.34 -11.28 -17.20
CA ASN A 160 -9.43 -11.97 -17.89
C ASN A 160 -10.65 -12.17 -16.98
N LEU A 161 -10.42 -12.50 -15.70
CA LEU A 161 -11.50 -12.61 -14.70
C LEU A 161 -12.12 -11.26 -14.29
N ALA A 162 -11.39 -10.15 -14.45
CA ALA A 162 -11.84 -8.82 -14.06
C ALA A 162 -12.66 -8.10 -15.14
N ALA A 163 -12.52 -8.51 -16.41
CA ALA A 163 -13.27 -8.00 -17.57
C ALA A 163 -14.76 -8.40 -17.49
#